data_AF-A0A5F1YQ94-F1
#
_entry.id   AF-A0A5F1YQ94-F1
#
_cell.length_a   1.000
_cell.length_b   1.000
_cell.length_c   1.000
_cell.angle_alpha   90.00
_cell.angle_beta   90.00
_cell.angle_gamma   90.00
#
_symmetry.space_group_name_H-M   'P 1'
#
loop_
_entity.id
_entity.type
_entity.pdbx_description
1 polymer ?
#
loop_
_entity_poly.entity_id
_entity_poly.type
_entity_poly.pdbx_seq_one_letter_code
_entity_poly.pdbx_strand_id
1 'polypeptide(L)'
;MSTEEKKFIRVWTKLSVSEVSSQLMLIDDLYGTCGNCKHLGLNYIKDKTCPQCGVRFKYLATNSKSQTDVAKILNRIEKEGLDLILVDREDFNQSKAKDAVKDLFKPTE
;
A
#
# COMPACT_ATOMS: atom_id res chain seq x y z
N MET A 1 27.10 24.14 -7.34
CA MET A 1 25.63 24.22 -7.29
C MET A 1 25.17 23.20 -6.27
N SER A 2 24.56 23.65 -5.17
CA SER A 2 23.93 22.73 -4.20
C SER A 2 22.81 21.99 -4.92
N THR A 3 23.01 20.71 -5.22
CA THR A 3 21.92 19.83 -5.63
C THR A 3 21.04 19.64 -4.40
N GLU A 4 19.85 20.24 -4.43
CA GLU A 4 18.85 20.03 -3.39
C GLU A 4 18.58 18.52 -3.27
N GLU A 5 18.88 17.96 -2.09
CA GLU A 5 18.66 16.56 -1.81
C GLU A 5 17.15 16.31 -1.73
N LYS A 6 16.57 15.72 -2.78
CA LYS A 6 15.15 15.35 -2.79
C LYS A 6 14.90 14.28 -1.73
N LYS A 7 13.85 14.48 -0.93
CA LYS A 7 13.43 13.56 0.14
C LYS A 7 11.97 13.18 -0.04
N PHE A 8 11.63 11.96 0.35
CA PHE A 8 10.23 11.54 0.39
C PHE A 8 9.53 12.18 1.58
N ILE A 9 8.37 12.78 1.33
CA ILE A 9 7.53 13.41 2.34
C ILE A 9 6.16 12.74 2.28
N ARG A 10 5.64 12.32 3.44
CA ARG A 10 4.28 11.80 3.55
C ARG A 10 3.28 12.95 3.50
N VAL A 11 2.25 12.81 2.66
CA VAL A 11 1.16 13.77 2.53
C VAL A 11 -0.18 13.09 2.80
N TRP A 12 -1.09 13.81 3.45
CA TRP A 12 -2.44 13.33 3.70
C TRP A 12 -3.32 13.56 2.48
N THR A 13 -3.96 12.51 2.00
CA THR A 13 -4.89 12.56 0.87
C THR A 13 -6.15 11.76 1.17
N LYS A 14 -7.30 12.22 0.67
CA LYS A 14 -8.57 11.50 0.82
C LYS A 14 -8.64 10.39 -0.24
N LEU A 15 -8.76 9.16 0.20
CA LEU A 15 -8.87 7.97 -0.65
C LEU A 15 -10.05 7.09 -0.22
N SER A 16 -10.56 6.30 -1.15
CA SER A 16 -11.54 5.25 -0.84
C SER A 16 -10.84 4.06 -0.16
N VAL A 17 -11.24 3.74 1.07
CA VAL A 17 -10.68 2.60 1.82
C VAL A 17 -10.94 1.28 1.10
N SER A 18 -12.10 1.13 0.46
CA SER A 18 -12.45 -0.08 -0.29
C SER A 18 -11.61 -0.22 -1.55
N GLU A 19 -11.37 0.87 -2.30
CA GLU A 19 -10.49 0.87 -3.49
C GLU A 19 -9.07 0.48 -3.08
N VAL A 20 -8.51 1.16 -2.07
CA VAL A 20 -7.17 0.86 -1.55
C VAL A 20 -7.09 -0.60 -1.15
N SER A 21 -8.04 -1.10 -0.36
CA SER A 21 -8.08 -2.50 0.09
C SER A 21 -8.06 -3.51 -1.07
N SER A 22 -8.83 -3.25 -2.12
CA SER A 22 -8.99 -4.16 -3.25
C SER A 22 -7.73 -4.24 -4.14
N GLN A 23 -6.96 -3.16 -4.23
CA GLN A 23 -5.78 -3.04 -5.11
C GLN A 23 -4.45 -3.03 -4.34
N LEU A 24 -4.47 -3.43 -3.06
CA LEU A 24 -3.31 -3.41 -2.17
C LEU A 24 -2.41 -4.64 -2.37
N MET A 25 -1.10 -4.41 -2.33
CA MET A 25 -0.11 -5.43 -2.01
C MET A 25 0.53 -5.11 -0.65
N LEU A 26 0.53 -6.07 0.26
CA LEU A 26 1.18 -5.97 1.57
C LEU A 26 2.57 -6.60 1.49
N ILE A 27 3.62 -5.81 1.71
CA ILE A 27 5.01 -6.26 1.59
C ILE A 27 5.76 -6.19 2.93
N ASP A 28 6.83 -6.94 3.05
CA ASP A 28 7.86 -6.69 4.06
C ASP A 28 9.00 -5.86 3.44
N ASP A 29 9.64 -6.41 2.40
CA ASP A 29 10.57 -5.73 1.49
C ASP A 29 10.20 -6.04 0.04
N LEU A 30 10.89 -6.98 -0.62
CA LEU A 30 10.68 -7.24 -2.05
C LEU A 30 9.41 -8.05 -2.35
N TYR A 31 9.01 -8.90 -1.40
CA TYR A 31 7.90 -9.82 -1.56
C TYR A 31 6.73 -9.48 -0.66
N GLY A 32 5.54 -9.88 -1.09
CA GLY A 32 4.31 -9.57 -0.40
C GLY A 32 3.15 -10.51 -0.70
N THR A 33 2.00 -10.07 -0.20
CA THR A 33 0.72 -10.75 -0.20
C THR A 33 -0.35 -9.90 -0.87
N CYS A 34 -1.22 -10.51 -1.66
CA CYS A 34 -2.37 -9.83 -2.25
C CYS A 34 -3.33 -9.37 -1.15
N GLY A 35 -3.65 -8.08 -1.09
CA GLY A 35 -4.63 -7.51 -0.18
C GLY A 35 -6.04 -8.09 -0.40
N ASN A 36 -6.37 -8.39 -1.66
CA ASN A 36 -7.68 -8.90 -2.09
C ASN A 36 -7.87 -10.40 -1.79
N CYS A 37 -7.07 -11.28 -2.42
CA CYS A 37 -7.27 -12.74 -2.35
C CYS A 37 -6.29 -13.50 -1.45
N LYS A 38 -5.34 -12.80 -0.80
CA LYS A 38 -4.32 -13.38 0.09
C LYS A 38 -3.27 -14.28 -0.58
N HIS A 39 -3.17 -14.26 -1.91
CA HIS A 39 -2.06 -14.91 -2.62
C HIS A 39 -0.70 -14.41 -2.12
N LEU A 40 0.21 -15.35 -1.82
CA LEU A 40 1.54 -15.07 -1.25
C LEU A 40 2.63 -15.06 -2.34
N GLY A 41 3.79 -14.50 -2.02
CA GLY A 41 4.99 -14.60 -2.86
C GLY A 41 5.04 -13.62 -4.04
N LEU A 42 4.23 -12.56 -4.00
CA LEU A 42 4.21 -11.52 -5.04
C LEU A 42 5.45 -10.64 -4.95
N ASN A 43 6.11 -10.38 -6.07
CA ASN A 43 7.21 -9.45 -6.19
C ASN A 43 6.70 -8.12 -6.75
N TYR A 44 6.71 -7.04 -5.96
CA TYR A 44 6.06 -5.77 -6.38
C TYR A 44 6.71 -5.08 -7.58
N ILE A 45 7.93 -5.47 -7.97
CA ILE A 45 8.62 -4.95 -9.17
C ILE A 45 8.10 -5.66 -10.42
N LYS A 46 7.85 -6.97 -10.33
CA LYS A 46 7.50 -7.83 -11.47
C LYS A 46 5.99 -8.02 -11.62
N ASP A 47 5.31 -8.24 -10.50
CA ASP A 47 3.92 -8.65 -10.45
C ASP A 47 3.00 -7.43 -10.32
N LYS A 48 2.73 -6.78 -11.45
CA LYS A 48 1.78 -5.65 -11.52
C LYS A 48 0.32 -6.08 -11.32
N THR A 49 0.04 -7.36 -11.51
CA THR A 49 -1.29 -7.96 -11.39
C THR A 49 -1.18 -9.25 -10.58
N CYS A 50 -2.16 -9.53 -9.71
CA CYS A 50 -2.19 -10.78 -8.98
C CYS A 50 -2.48 -11.95 -9.93
N PRO A 51 -1.64 -12.99 -9.99
CA PRO A 51 -1.86 -14.14 -10.87
C PRO A 51 -3.08 -14.99 -10.46
N GLN A 52 -3.50 -14.89 -9.19
CA GLN A 52 -4.63 -15.67 -8.68
C GLN A 52 -5.99 -14.99 -8.90
N CYS A 53 -6.09 -13.68 -8.71
CA CYS A 53 -7.39 -12.98 -8.76
C CYS A 53 -7.48 -11.89 -9.85
N GLY A 54 -6.41 -11.68 -10.61
CA GLY A 54 -6.41 -10.72 -11.73
C GLY A 54 -6.42 -9.24 -11.33
N VAL A 55 -6.36 -8.91 -10.03
CA VAL A 55 -6.37 -7.50 -9.61
C VAL A 55 -5.06 -6.82 -9.97
N ARG A 56 -5.15 -5.63 -10.58
CA ARG A 56 -4.00 -4.76 -10.82
C ARG A 56 -3.65 -4.01 -9.53
N PHE A 57 -2.39 -4.06 -9.14
CA PHE A 57 -1.91 -3.36 -7.96
C PHE A 57 -1.68 -1.88 -8.28
N LYS A 58 -2.20 -1.03 -7.40
CA LYS A 58 -2.02 0.44 -7.42
C LYS A 58 -1.43 0.93 -6.10
N TYR A 59 -1.68 0.19 -5.02
CA TYR A 59 -1.26 0.54 -3.68
C TYR A 59 -0.32 -0.52 -3.12
N LEU A 60 0.66 -0.05 -2.36
CA LEU A 60 1.58 -0.86 -1.60
C LEU A 60 1.50 -0.44 -0.13
N ALA A 61 1.57 -1.36 0.80
CA ALA A 61 1.82 -1.04 2.20
C ALA A 61 2.89 -1.97 2.75
N THR A 62 3.80 -1.44 3.57
CA THR A 62 4.87 -2.22 4.19
C THR A 62 4.60 -2.49 5.66
N ASN A 63 5.08 -3.64 6.15
CA ASN A 63 5.13 -3.95 7.57
C ASN A 63 6.30 -3.26 8.28
N SER A 64 7.26 -2.70 7.53
CA SER A 64 8.40 -1.99 8.11
C SER A 64 7.97 -0.67 8.75
N LYS A 65 8.40 -0.46 9.99
CA LYS A 65 8.26 0.82 10.70
C LYS A 65 9.51 1.70 10.59
N SER A 66 10.57 1.19 9.95
CA SER A 66 11.84 1.88 9.77
C SER A 66 11.74 2.87 8.62
N GLN A 67 11.96 4.16 8.91
CA GLN A 67 12.00 5.19 7.87
C GLN A 67 13.05 4.89 6.78
N THR A 68 14.17 4.29 7.17
CA THR A 68 15.23 3.88 6.23
C THR A 68 14.75 2.81 5.26
N ASP A 69 13.98 1.83 5.71
CA ASP A 69 13.50 0.76 4.83
C ASP A 69 12.34 1.23 3.96
N VAL A 70 11.45 2.07 4.51
CA VAL A 70 10.43 2.79 3.73
C VAL A 70 11.10 3.60 2.61
N ALA A 71 12.17 4.33 2.91
CA ALA A 71 12.92 5.09 1.91
C ALA A 71 13.55 4.18 0.84
N LYS A 72 14.08 3.00 1.20
CA LYS A 72 14.60 2.03 0.21
C LYS A 72 13.49 1.56 -0.75
N ILE A 73 12.30 1.27 -0.24
CA ILE A 73 11.14 0.86 -1.04
C ILE A 73 10.73 1.99 -1.99
N LEU A 74 10.60 3.22 -1.48
CA LEU A 74 10.22 4.39 -2.28
C LEU A 74 11.26 4.71 -3.37
N ASN A 75 12.55 4.67 -3.03
CA ASN A 75 13.63 4.82 -4.01
C ASN A 75 13.56 3.73 -5.10
N ARG A 76 13.19 2.50 -4.75
CA ARG A 76 13.04 1.41 -5.71
C ARG A 76 11.83 1.64 -6.63
N ILE A 77 10.70 2.07 -6.09
CA ILE A 77 9.51 2.45 -6.87
C ILE A 77 9.84 3.54 -7.89
N GLU A 78 10.53 4.60 -7.46
CA GLU A 78 10.94 5.70 -8.34
C GLU A 78 11.94 5.23 -9.41
N LYS A 79 12.99 4.51 -9.00
CA LYS A 79 14.04 4.02 -9.91
C LYS A 79 13.50 3.10 -11.00
N GLU A 80 12.58 2.20 -10.64
CA GLU A 80 11.99 1.23 -11.57
C GLU A 80 10.78 1.81 -12.33
N GLY A 81 10.40 3.07 -12.07
CA GLY A 81 9.26 3.72 -12.73
C GLY A 81 7.92 3.04 -12.47
N LEU A 82 7.72 2.51 -11.25
CA LEU A 82 6.51 1.78 -10.90
C LEU A 82 5.38 2.76 -10.56
N ASP A 83 4.21 2.54 -11.17
CA ASP A 83 2.98 3.27 -10.89
C ASP A 83 2.31 2.70 -9.61
N LEU A 84 2.99 2.87 -8.47
CA LEU A 84 2.57 2.38 -7.16
C LEU A 84 2.59 3.52 -6.14
N ILE A 85 1.53 3.59 -5.34
CA ILE A 85 1.41 4.51 -4.23
C ILE A 85 1.67 3.75 -2.93
N LEU A 86 2.73 4.13 -2.20
CA LEU A 86 2.97 3.62 -0.86
C LEU A 86 1.99 4.27 0.12
N VAL A 87 1.15 3.46 0.75
CA VAL A 87 0.22 3.85 1.81
C VAL A 87 0.80 3.42 3.15
N ASP A 88 0.77 4.33 4.11
CA ASP A 88 1.14 4.01 5.48
C ASP A 88 0.16 2.97 6.06
N ARG A 89 0.71 1.88 6.59
CA ARG A 89 -0.10 0.75 7.06
C ARG A 89 -0.94 1.12 8.29
N GLU A 90 -0.43 1.97 9.17
CA GLU A 90 -1.17 2.38 10.38
C GLU A 90 -2.34 3.29 10.00
N ASP A 91 -2.14 4.25 9.09
CA ASP A 91 -3.23 5.09 8.56
C ASP A 91 -4.34 4.28 7.91
N PHE A 92 -3.94 3.33 7.06
CA PHE A 92 -4.87 2.48 6.35
C PHE A 92 -5.69 1.62 7.32
N ASN A 93 -5.04 1.02 8.32
CA ASN A 93 -5.71 0.20 9.33
C ASN A 93 -6.67 1.03 10.20
N GLN A 94 -6.27 2.23 10.62
CA GLN A 94 -7.13 3.11 11.41
C GLN A 94 -8.37 3.56 10.63
N SER A 95 -8.20 3.88 9.35
CA SER A 95 -9.31 4.28 8.47
C SER A 95 -10.28 3.12 8.26
N LYS A 96 -9.76 1.91 8.01
CA LYS A 96 -10.57 0.70 7.86
C LYS A 96 -11.32 0.30 9.14
N ALA A 97 -10.68 0.41 10.29
CA ALA A 97 -11.32 0.10 11.58
C ALA A 97 -12.52 1.03 11.86
N LYS A 98 -12.39 2.32 11.55
CA LYS A 98 -13.49 3.29 11.70
C LYS A 98 -14.71 2.92 10.85
N ASP A 99 -14.51 2.38 9.65
CA ASP A 99 -15.60 1.98 8.78
C ASP A 99 -16.29 0.70 9.28
N ALA A 100 -15.54 -0.30 9.73
CA ALA A 100 -16.10 -1.51 10.33
C ALA A 100 -16.95 -1.23 11.57
N VAL A 101 -16.53 -0.26 12.40
CA VAL A 101 -17.30 0.18 13.57
C VAL A 101 -18.62 0.82 13.16
N LYS A 102 -18.64 1.66 12.11
CA LYS A 102 -19.89 2.27 11.63
C LYS A 102 -20.91 1.24 11.14
N ASP A 103 -20.46 0.17 10.50
CA ASP A 103 -21.34 -0.90 10.01
C ASP A 103 -21.98 -1.70 11.16
N LEU A 104 -21.30 -1.85 12.29
CA LEU A 104 -21.85 -2.52 13.48
C LEU A 104 -23.00 -1.74 14.15
N PHE A 105 -23.10 -0.44 13.92
CA PHE A 105 -24.12 0.43 14.52
C PHE A 105 -25.24 0.83 13.55
N LYS A 106 -25.36 0.18 12.40
CA LYS A 106 -26.51 0.36 11.52
C LYS A 106 -27.73 -0.32 12.14
N PRO A 107 -28.86 0.39 12.35
CA PRO A 107 -30.09 -0.22 12.82
C PRO A 107 -30.52 -1.31 11.85
N THR A 108 -30.79 -2.51 12.36
CA THR A 108 -31.49 -3.55 11.61
C THR A 108 -32.93 -3.11 11.45
N GLU A 109 -33.37 -2.83 10.22
CA GLU A 109 -34.80 -2.74 9.88
C GLU A 109 -35.47 -4.11 9.90
#